data_AF-A0A165MNG4-F1
#
_entry.id   AF-A0A165MNG4-F1
#
_cell.length_a   1.000
_cell.length_b   1.000
_cell.length_c   1.000
_cell.angle_alpha   90.00
_cell.angle_beta   90.00
_cell.angle_gamma   90.00
#
_symmetry.space_group_name_H-M   'P 1'
#
loop_
_entity.id
_entity.type
_entity.pdbx_description
1 polymer ?
#
loop_
_entity_poly.entity_id
_entity_poly.type
_entity_poly.pdbx_seq_one_letter_code
_entity_poly.pdbx_strand_id
1 'polypeptide(L)'
;LSKMREHVSQHILFALHDMSEENMKSEVGLFPCGFCGREDTCTTHLLTKKNGKPYIATNCPYHYEGMRYVNSMHPGQTKCSNI
;
A
#
# COMPACT_ATOMS: atom_id res chain seq x y z
N LEU A 1 -3.78 -8.74 -9.86
CA LEU A 1 -4.84 -8.57 -8.83
C LEU A 1 -5.05 -9.81 -7.96
N SER A 2 -5.24 -11.00 -8.54
CA SER A 2 -5.44 -12.27 -7.79
C SER A 2 -4.34 -12.55 -6.77
N LYS A 3 -3.06 -12.42 -7.16
CA LYS A 3 -1.91 -12.62 -6.27
C LYS A 3 -1.83 -11.64 -5.09
N MET A 4 -2.27 -10.39 -5.28
CA MET A 4 -2.34 -9.42 -4.19
C MET A 4 -3.48 -9.76 -3.24
N ARG A 5 -4.66 -10.09 -3.79
CA ARG A 5 -5.81 -10.55 -2.99
C ARG A 5 -5.45 -11.78 -2.16
N GLU A 6 -4.79 -12.76 -2.76
CA GLU A 6 -4.31 -13.96 -2.07
C GLU A 6 -3.36 -13.62 -0.92
N HIS A 7 -2.37 -12.74 -1.16
CA HIS A 7 -1.43 -12.30 -0.12
C HIS A 7 -2.14 -11.57 1.03
N VAL A 8 -2.99 -10.59 0.73
CA VAL A 8 -3.71 -9.81 1.75
C VAL A 8 -4.75 -10.67 2.49
N SER A 9 -5.44 -11.58 1.80
CA SER A 9 -6.41 -12.49 2.41
C SER A 9 -5.77 -13.41 3.43
N GLN A 10 -4.53 -13.85 3.21
CA GLN A 10 -3.82 -14.66 4.21
C GLN A 10 -3.64 -13.87 5.51
N HIS A 11 -3.23 -12.60 5.43
CA HIS A 11 -3.03 -11.75 6.63
C HIS A 11 -4.33 -11.55 7.40
N ILE A 12 -5.41 -11.25 6.68
CA ILE A 12 -6.75 -11.09 7.29
C ILE A 12 -7.19 -12.37 7.99
N LEU A 13 -7.03 -13.53 7.34
CA LEU A 13 -7.42 -14.81 7.92
C LEU A 13 -6.60 -15.14 9.18
N PHE A 14 -5.29 -14.92 9.16
CA PHE A 14 -4.44 -15.18 10.31
C PHE A 14 -4.80 -14.28 11.50
N ALA A 15 -5.00 -12.98 11.26
CA ALA A 15 -5.43 -12.04 12.29
C ALA A 15 -6.80 -12.41 12.89
N LEU A 16 -7.75 -12.86 12.08
CA LEU A 16 -9.07 -13.30 12.56
C LEU A 16 -9.02 -14.56 13.43
N HIS A 17 -8.00 -15.39 13.24
CA HIS A 17 -7.82 -16.64 13.95
C HIS A 17 -6.79 -16.58 15.09
N ASP A 18 -6.28 -15.38 15.42
CA ASP A 18 -5.24 -15.14 16.43
C ASP A 18 -4.00 -16.05 16.22
N MET A 19 -3.69 -16.33 14.95
CA MET A 19 -2.56 -17.15 14.55
C MET A 19 -1.35 -16.25 14.33
N SER A 20 -0.17 -16.68 14.81
CA SER A 20 1.05 -15.90 14.58
C SER A 20 1.37 -15.86 13.08
N GLU A 21 1.74 -14.66 12.61
CA GLU A 21 2.17 -14.44 11.24
C GLU A 21 3.52 -15.13 10.92
N GLU A 22 4.17 -15.73 11.91
CA GLU A 22 5.42 -16.50 11.79
C GLU A 22 5.28 -17.72 10.86
N ASN A 23 4.06 -18.23 10.68
CA ASN A 23 3.76 -19.31 9.74
C ASN A 23 3.38 -18.79 8.33
N MET A 24 3.37 -17.47 8.11
CA MET A 24 3.07 -16.90 6.81
C MET A 24 4.31 -16.94 5.93
N LYS A 25 4.15 -17.42 4.69
CA LYS A 25 5.22 -17.44 3.69
C LYS A 25 5.68 -16.04 3.25
N SER A 26 5.02 -14.98 3.72
CA SER A 26 5.25 -13.62 3.28
C SER A 26 4.87 -12.67 4.42
N GLU A 27 5.85 -12.37 5.26
CA GLU A 27 5.73 -11.39 6.34
C GLU A 27 5.36 -10.00 5.77
N VAL A 28 4.53 -9.26 6.51
CA VAL A 28 4.38 -7.82 6.28
C VAL A 28 5.60 -7.15 6.88
N GLY A 29 6.34 -6.43 6.05
CA GLY A 29 7.51 -5.72 6.51
C GLY A 29 7.25 -4.59 7.50
N LEU A 30 8.32 -4.02 8.05
CA LEU A 30 8.28 -2.75 8.78
C LEU A 30 7.86 -1.58 7.88
N PHE A 31 8.28 -1.61 6.61
CA PHE A 31 7.96 -0.61 5.59
C PHE A 31 7.43 -1.30 4.32
N PRO A 32 6.24 -1.94 4.39
CA PRO A 32 5.71 -2.71 3.28
C PRO A 32 5.27 -1.77 2.16
N CYS A 33 5.37 -2.25 0.92
CA CYS A 33 4.82 -1.55 -0.22
C CYS A 33 3.30 -1.34 -0.04
N GLY A 34 2.85 -0.09 -0.01
CA GLY A 34 1.43 0.27 0.16
C GLY A 34 0.49 -0.25 -0.94
N PHE A 35 1.01 -0.84 -2.01
CA PHE A 35 0.21 -1.44 -3.09
C PHE A 35 0.12 -2.97 -3.01
N CYS A 36 1.20 -3.65 -2.61
CA CYS A 36 1.28 -5.11 -2.68
C CYS A 36 1.63 -5.80 -1.36
N GLY A 37 1.90 -5.04 -0.30
CA GLY A 37 2.19 -5.53 1.05
C GLY A 37 3.60 -6.09 1.25
N ARG A 38 4.40 -6.21 0.19
CA ARG A 38 5.75 -6.81 0.26
C ARG A 38 6.80 -5.77 0.66
N GLU A 39 7.70 -6.17 1.55
CA GLU A 39 8.89 -5.38 1.91
C GLU A 39 9.97 -5.46 0.82
N ASP A 40 10.83 -4.44 0.74
CA ASP A 40 12.07 -4.36 -0.06
C ASP A 40 11.99 -4.72 -1.56
N THR A 41 10.79 -4.87 -2.12
CA THR A 41 10.59 -5.29 -3.51
C THR A 41 10.09 -4.16 -4.41
N CYS A 42 9.60 -3.08 -3.82
CA CYS A 42 8.97 -1.97 -4.54
C CYS A 42 9.54 -0.62 -4.10
N THR A 43 9.73 0.29 -5.04
CA THR A 43 10.00 1.70 -4.77
C THR A 43 8.72 2.50 -4.98
N THR A 44 8.45 3.46 -4.09
CA THR A 44 7.31 4.37 -4.20
C THR A 44 7.77 5.78 -3.87
N HIS A 45 7.57 6.72 -4.78
CA HIS A 45 7.90 8.13 -4.62
C HIS A 45 6.69 8.99 -4.93
N LEU A 46 6.40 9.97 -4.07
CA LEU A 46 5.43 11.02 -4.38
C LEU A 46 6.16 12.18 -5.08
N LEU A 47 5.83 12.40 -6.34
CA LEU A 47 6.46 13.41 -7.20
C LEU A 47 5.42 14.45 -7.63
N THR A 48 5.89 15.59 -8.14
CA THR A 48 5.03 16.68 -8.63
C THR A 48 5.22 16.86 -10.13
N LYS A 49 4.13 16.82 -10.90
CA LYS A 49 4.16 17.11 -12.34
C LYS A 49 4.46 18.59 -12.58
N LYS A 50 4.89 18.95 -13.79
CA LYS A 50 5.15 20.35 -14.20
C LYS A 50 3.96 21.29 -13.96
N ASN A 51 2.73 20.77 -13.98
CA ASN A 51 1.50 21.53 -13.72
C ASN A 51 1.12 21.58 -12.21
N GLY A 52 2.03 21.23 -11.32
CA GLY A 52 1.82 21.25 -9.86
C GLY A 52 0.99 20.09 -9.32
N LYS A 53 0.46 19.19 -10.17
CA LYS A 53 -0.34 18.05 -9.70
C LYS A 53 0.57 16.94 -9.13
N PRO A 54 0.31 16.44 -7.92
CA PRO A 54 1.04 15.31 -7.37
C PRO A 54 0.74 14.03 -8.15
N TYR A 55 1.71 13.12 -8.21
CA TYR A 55 1.54 11.77 -8.73
C TYR A 55 2.49 10.79 -8.02
N ILE A 56 2.10 9.53 -7.97
CA ILE A 56 2.92 8.47 -7.38
C ILE A 56 3.73 7.81 -8.51
N ALA A 57 5.05 7.81 -8.38
CA ALA A 57 5.97 7.03 -9.20
C ALA A 57 6.35 5.76 -8.45
N THR A 58 6.06 4.61 -9.03
CA THR A 58 6.35 3.31 -8.39
C THR A 58 6.64 2.25 -9.46
N ASN A 59 7.50 1.30 -9.11
CA ASN A 59 7.72 0.09 -9.92
C ASN A 59 6.79 -1.07 -9.55
N CYS A 60 5.86 -0.87 -8.59
CA CYS A 60 4.97 -1.93 -8.15
C CYS A 60 3.96 -2.28 -9.25
N PRO A 61 3.88 -3.53 -9.74
CA PRO A 61 2.94 -3.93 -10.79
C PRO A 61 1.48 -3.93 -10.33
N TYR A 62 1.26 -3.76 -9.02
CA TYR A 62 -0.07 -3.63 -8.42
C TYR A 62 -0.49 -2.17 -8.21
N HIS A 63 0.34 -1.20 -8.62
CA HIS A 63 -0.08 0.19 -8.72
C HIS A 63 -1.19 0.32 -9.75
N TYR A 64 -2.38 0.66 -9.29
CA TYR A 64 -3.53 0.85 -10.15
C TYR A 64 -3.69 2.34 -10.48
N GLU A 65 -3.28 2.76 -11.68
CA GLU A 65 -3.43 4.15 -12.14
C GLU A 65 -4.90 4.61 -12.19
N GLY A 66 -5.83 3.65 -12.34
CA GLY A 66 -7.27 3.90 -12.33
C GLY A 66 -7.87 4.04 -10.93
N MET A 67 -7.07 3.94 -9.87
CA MET A 67 -7.57 4.14 -8.51
C MET A 67 -7.85 5.63 -8.36
N ARG A 68 -9.13 6.00 -8.38
CA ARG A 68 -9.55 7.35 -8.06
C ARG A 68 -9.34 7.56 -6.56
N TYR A 69 -8.17 8.05 -6.20
CA TYR A 69 -7.97 8.65 -4.88
C TYR A 69 -8.92 9.83 -4.81
N VAL A 70 -10.07 9.64 -4.16
CA VAL A 70 -10.91 10.76 -3.77
C VAL A 70 -10.03 11.66 -2.91
N ASN A 71 -10.01 12.95 -3.22
CA ASN A 71 -9.24 13.92 -2.44
C ASN A 71 -9.73 13.84 -0.99
N SER A 72 -9.01 13.13 -0.13
CA SER A 72 -9.21 13.15 1.32
C SER A 72 -8.74 14.47 1.92
N MET A 73 -8.11 15.33 1.12
CA MET A 73 -7.62 16.65 1.49
C MET A 73 -8.79 17.58 1.84
N HIS A 74 -9.15 17.58 3.12
CA HIS A 74 -9.97 18.62 3.71
C HIS A 74 -9.09 19.86 3.84
N PRO A 75 -9.50 21.03 3.30
CA PRO A 75 -8.76 22.26 3.50
C PRO A 75 -8.68 22.56 4.99
N GLY A 76 -7.50 22.35 5.60
CA GLY A 76 -7.26 22.52 7.04
C GLY A 76 -6.52 21.36 7.73
N GLN A 77 -6.44 20.17 7.13
CA GLN A 77 -5.66 19.06 7.68
C GLN A 77 -4.23 19.03 7.11
N THR A 78 -3.26 19.42 7.92
CA THR A 78 -1.81 19.38 7.59
C THR A 78 -1.14 18.07 8.00
N LYS A 79 -1.88 17.11 8.57
CA LYS A 79 -1.33 15.87 9.10
C LYS A 79 -1.95 14.68 8.37
N CYS A 80 -1.20 14.11 7.43
CA CYS A 80 -1.47 12.78 6.93
C CYS A 80 -0.94 11.78 7.98
N SER A 81 -1.86 11.11 8.67
CA SER A 81 -1.55 10.01 9.58
C SER A 81 -1.60 8.70 8.79
N ASN A 82 -0.63 7.82 8.98
CA ASN A 82 -0.66 6.44 8.46
C ASN A 82 -1.27 5.48 9.50
N ILE A 83 -2.22 5.98 10.29
CA ILE A 83 -2.96 5.26 11.34
C ILE A 83 -4.45 5.32 11.01
#